data_AF-A0A949B6Y9-F1
#
_entry.id   AF-A0A949B6Y9-F1
#
_cell.length_a   1.000
_cell.length_b   1.000
_cell.length_c   1.000
_cell.angle_alpha   90.00
_cell.angle_beta   90.00
_cell.angle_gamma   90.00
#
_symmetry.space_group_name_H-M   'P 1'
#
loop_
_entity.id
_entity.type
_entity.pdbx_description
1 polymer ?
#
loop_
_entity_poly.entity_id
_entity_poly.type
_entity_poly.pdbx_seq_one_letter_code
_entity_poly.pdbx_strand_id
1 'polypeptide(L)'
;MFNRAIIKELENWANKEYRKPLVLRGARQVGKTIAVEIFSKKFDQYIYLNLETASDRRLFEMNYGIIELLQAIFFEKDKKQVEGRTLIFIDEIQNCPDAVSMLRYFYESASKFFVIAAGSLLESLI
;
A
#
# COMPACT_ATOMS: atom_id res chain seq x y z
N MET A 1 -8.47 9.57 -20.11
CA MET A 1 -9.80 9.29 -19.53
C MET A 1 -9.73 8.28 -18.37
N PHE A 2 -9.03 7.15 -18.54
CA PHE A 2 -8.79 6.12 -17.50
C PHE A 2 -8.25 6.68 -16.17
N ASN A 3 -7.18 7.48 -16.21
CA ASN A 3 -6.61 8.08 -14.99
C ASN A 3 -7.61 8.94 -14.21
N ARG A 4 -8.53 9.66 -14.86
CA ARG A 4 -9.50 10.50 -14.13
C ARG A 4 -10.52 9.68 -13.35
N ALA A 5 -10.97 8.54 -13.89
CA ALA A 5 -11.93 7.67 -13.22
C ALA A 5 -11.30 6.99 -12.00
N ILE A 6 -10.12 6.37 -12.16
CA ILE A 6 -9.44 5.69 -11.05
C ILE A 6 -9.02 6.67 -9.95
N ILE A 7 -8.54 7.87 -10.28
CA ILE A 7 -8.20 8.88 -9.27
C ILE A 7 -9.44 9.28 -8.46
N LYS A 8 -10.60 9.43 -9.09
CA LYS A 8 -11.85 9.74 -8.38
C LYS A 8 -12.28 8.61 -7.44
N GLU A 9 -12.11 7.36 -7.84
CA GLU A 9 -12.33 6.18 -6.97
C GLU A 9 -11.38 6.20 -5.76
N LEU A 10 -10.09 6.50 -5.99
CA LEU A 10 -9.10 6.62 -4.91
C LEU A 10 -9.43 7.77 -3.94
N GLU A 11 -9.90 8.91 -4.46
CA GLU A 11 -10.37 10.03 -3.63
C GLU A 11 -11.59 9.65 -2.79
N ASN A 12 -12.58 9.01 -3.41
CA ASN A 12 -13.78 8.54 -2.71
C ASN A 12 -13.42 7.53 -1.61
N TRP A 13 -12.47 6.63 -1.88
CA TRP A 13 -11.95 5.70 -0.89
C TRP A 13 -11.28 6.44 0.28
N ALA A 14 -10.43 7.42 0.00
CA ALA A 14 -9.69 8.14 1.03
C ALA A 14 -10.55 9.06 1.90
N ASN A 15 -11.74 9.46 1.43
CA ASN A 15 -12.68 10.29 2.21
C ASN A 15 -13.60 9.48 3.13
N LYS A 16 -13.52 8.14 3.14
CA LYS A 16 -14.31 7.30 4.05
C LYS A 16 -13.76 7.37 5.47
N GLU A 17 -14.65 7.55 6.45
CA GLU A 17 -14.32 7.56 7.88
C GLU A 17 -13.66 6.25 8.33
N TYR A 18 -14.29 5.12 7.98
CA TYR A 18 -13.78 3.77 8.24
C TYR A 18 -13.20 3.15 6.96
N ARG A 19 -12.05 3.66 6.53
CA ARG A 19 -11.37 3.15 5.33
C ARG A 19 -10.64 1.84 5.61
N LYS A 20 -10.98 0.80 4.84
CA LYS A 20 -10.19 -0.44 4.76
C LYS A 20 -9.00 -0.22 3.81
N PRO A 21 -7.90 -0.96 3.94
CA PRO A 21 -6.87 -1.03 2.90
C PRO A 21 -7.51 -1.34 1.55
N LEU A 22 -7.09 -0.60 0.52
CA LEU A 22 -7.60 -0.77 -0.84
C LEU A 22 -6.69 -1.73 -1.60
N VAL A 23 -7.26 -2.73 -2.26
CA VAL A 23 -6.50 -3.65 -3.12
C VAL A 23 -6.83 -3.37 -4.59
N LEU A 24 -5.85 -2.88 -5.33
CA LEU A 24 -5.91 -2.64 -6.77
C LEU A 24 -5.45 -3.89 -7.53
N ARG A 25 -6.38 -4.54 -8.24
CA ARG A 25 -6.09 -5.71 -9.07
C ARG A 25 -6.14 -5.37 -10.55
N GLY A 26 -5.24 -5.97 -11.33
CA GLY A 26 -5.24 -5.84 -12.79
C GLY A 26 -4.00 -6.46 -13.41
N ALA A 27 -3.95 -6.61 -14.73
CA ALA A 27 -2.77 -7.13 -15.42
C ALA A 27 -1.50 -6.28 -15.13
N ARG A 28 -0.32 -6.86 -15.37
CA ARG A 28 0.94 -6.09 -15.33
C ARG A 28 0.89 -4.99 -16.40
N GLN A 29 1.58 -3.87 -16.15
CA GLN A 29 1.73 -2.75 -17.10
C GLN A 29 0.42 -1.98 -17.46
N VAL A 30 -0.66 -2.12 -16.69
CA VAL A 30 -1.92 -1.37 -16.91
C VAL A 30 -1.97 0.00 -16.20
N GLY A 31 -0.86 0.44 -15.61
CA GLY A 31 -0.75 1.77 -14.99
C GLY A 31 -1.24 1.89 -13.53
N LYS A 32 -1.36 0.78 -12.78
CA LYS A 32 -1.75 0.81 -11.35
C LYS A 32 -0.80 1.67 -10.52
N THR A 33 0.50 1.41 -10.61
CA THR A 33 1.57 2.15 -9.91
C THR A 33 1.50 3.65 -10.25
N ILE A 34 1.39 3.99 -11.54
CA ILE A 34 1.26 5.38 -12.00
C ILE A 34 0.02 6.07 -11.45
N ALA A 35 -1.12 5.38 -11.39
CA ALA A 35 -2.34 5.94 -10.81
C ALA A 35 -2.16 6.27 -9.31
N VAL A 36 -1.53 5.38 -8.56
CA VAL A 36 -1.26 5.60 -7.13
C VAL A 36 -0.22 6.70 -6.92
N GLU A 37 0.81 6.78 -7.76
CA GLU A 37 1.82 7.84 -7.71
C GLU A 37 1.22 9.22 -8.01
N ILE A 38 0.30 9.33 -8.98
CA ILE A 38 -0.42 10.59 -9.23
C ILE A 38 -1.31 10.94 -8.04
N PHE A 39 -2.00 9.96 -7.47
CA PHE A 39 -2.87 10.15 -6.31
C PHE A 39 -2.09 10.53 -5.05
N SER A 40 -0.87 10.02 -4.88
CA SER A 40 -0.04 10.23 -3.69
C SER A 40 0.34 11.70 -3.48
N LYS A 41 0.29 12.53 -4.53
CA LYS A 41 0.52 13.98 -4.47
C LYS A 41 -0.47 14.73 -3.55
N LYS A 42 -1.55 14.08 -3.10
CA LYS A 42 -2.53 14.60 -2.14
C LYS A 42 -2.18 14.29 -0.67
N PHE A 43 -1.07 13.61 -0.43
CA PHE A 43 -0.61 13.18 0.87
C PHE A 43 0.66 13.92 1.25
N ASP A 44 0.80 14.21 2.54
CA ASP A 44 2.00 14.86 3.09
C ASP A 44 3.21 13.93 2.98
N GLN A 45 2.96 12.61 3.00
CA GLN A 45 4.00 11.60 2.88
C GLN A 45 3.51 10.41 2.06
N TYR A 46 4.40 9.94 1.20
CA TYR A 46 4.20 8.76 0.37
C TYR A 46 5.33 7.75 0.61
N ILE A 47 4.95 6.53 0.94
CA ILE A 47 5.83 5.39 1.18
C ILE A 47 5.54 4.36 0.10
N TYR A 48 6.52 4.11 -0.76
CA TYR A 48 6.44 3.10 -1.80
C TYR A 48 7.24 1.86 -1.40
N LEU A 49 6.56 0.71 -1.41
CA LEU A 49 7.14 -0.61 -1.14
C LEU A 49 6.90 -1.48 -2.37
N ASN A 50 7.97 -2.00 -2.98
CA ASN A 50 7.88 -2.95 -4.08
C ASN A 50 8.33 -4.34 -3.62
N LEU A 51 7.39 -5.27 -3.45
CA LEU A 51 7.68 -6.59 -2.90
C LEU A 51 8.41 -7.53 -3.88
N GLU A 52 8.64 -7.12 -5.13
CA GLU A 52 9.62 -7.78 -5.99
C GLU A 52 11.05 -7.62 -5.45
N THR A 53 11.34 -6.53 -4.74
CA THR A 53 12.65 -6.29 -4.13
C THR A 53 12.80 -7.06 -2.81
N ALA A 54 13.98 -7.66 -2.60
CA ALA A 54 14.23 -8.43 -1.39
C ALA A 54 14.24 -7.58 -0.12
N SER A 55 14.68 -6.31 -0.20
CA SER A 55 14.69 -5.40 0.96
C SER A 55 13.28 -5.13 1.48
N ASP A 56 12.35 -4.78 0.59
CA ASP A 56 10.99 -4.43 0.99
C ASP A 56 10.20 -5.66 1.43
N ARG A 57 10.44 -6.81 0.79
CA ARG A 57 9.80 -8.08 1.14
C ARG A 57 10.19 -8.55 2.54
N ARG A 58 11.48 -8.45 2.88
CA ARG A 58 12.00 -8.86 4.20
C ARG A 58 11.32 -8.13 5.35
N LEU A 59 10.89 -6.88 5.16
CA LEU A 59 10.16 -6.14 6.20
C LEU A 59 8.91 -6.90 6.69
N PHE A 60 8.23 -7.62 5.79
CA PHE A 60 7.02 -8.39 6.12
C PHE A 60 7.32 -9.82 6.59
N GLU A 61 8.44 -10.40 6.16
CA GLU A 61 8.85 -11.77 6.49
C GLU A 61 9.50 -11.89 7.89
N MET A 62 9.80 -10.78 8.55
CA MET A 62 10.46 -10.75 9.87
C MET A 62 9.53 -11.02 11.06
N ASN A 63 8.30 -11.50 10.83
CA ASN A 63 7.29 -11.78 11.87
C ASN A 63 7.01 -10.61 12.82
N TYR A 64 7.13 -9.38 12.32
CA TYR A 64 6.85 -8.18 13.08
C TYR A 64 5.37 -8.03 13.41
N GLY A 65 5.08 -7.50 14.60
CA GLY A 65 3.78 -6.89 14.86
C GLY A 65 3.60 -5.63 14.01
N ILE A 66 2.35 -5.19 13.80
CA ILE A 66 2.03 -4.02 12.96
C ILE A 66 2.78 -2.74 13.37
N ILE A 67 3.00 -2.53 14.67
CA ILE A 67 3.73 -1.35 15.18
C ILE A 67 5.21 -1.43 14.80
N GLU A 68 5.84 -2.59 14.99
CA GLU A 68 7.25 -2.85 14.67
C GLU A 68 7.48 -2.76 13.15
N LEU A 69 6.56 -3.36 12.37
CA LEU A 69 6.59 -3.27 10.91
C LEU A 69 6.55 -1.81 10.44
N LEU A 70 5.65 -1.00 11.00
CA LEU A 70 5.57 0.42 10.67
C LEU A 70 6.86 1.16 11.05
N GLN A 71 7.47 0.87 12.20
CA GLN A 71 8.75 1.47 12.57
C GLN A 71 9.84 1.10 11.57
N ALA A 72 9.93 -0.19 11.20
CA ALA A 72 10.90 -0.69 10.23
C ALA A 72 10.69 -0.07 8.84
N ILE A 73 9.45 0.00 8.34
CA ILE A 73 9.11 0.63 7.06
C ILE A 73 9.55 2.10 7.04
N PHE A 74 9.25 2.87 8.10
CA PHE A 74 9.60 4.28 8.15
C PHE A 74 11.11 4.49 8.22
N PHE A 75 11.80 3.66 8.99
CA PHE A 75 13.25 3.68 9.07
C PHE A 75 13.90 3.36 7.72
N GLU A 76 13.53 2.23 7.08
CA GLU A 76 14.11 1.76 5.83
C GLU A 76 13.88 2.74 4.66
N LYS A 77 12.75 3.46 4.67
CA LYS A 77 12.40 4.43 3.63
C LYS A 77 12.83 5.87 3.93
N ASP A 78 13.59 6.09 5.00
CA ASP A 78 14.02 7.40 5.50
C ASP A 78 12.83 8.38 5.63
N LYS A 79 11.78 7.91 6.30
CA LYS A 79 10.52 8.63 6.53
C LYS A 79 10.29 8.83 8.01
N LYS A 80 9.55 9.89 8.35
CA LYS A 80 9.24 10.23 9.75
C LYS A 80 7.77 10.02 10.04
N GLN A 81 7.47 9.43 11.19
CA GLN A 81 6.10 9.35 11.71
C GLN A 81 5.70 10.70 12.30
N VAL A 82 5.49 11.69 11.44
CA VAL A 82 5.00 13.03 11.79
C VAL A 82 3.49 13.12 11.61
N GLU A 83 2.90 14.19 12.13
CA GLU A 83 1.50 14.52 11.87
C GLU A 83 1.25 14.74 10.37
N GLY A 84 0.05 14.40 9.92
CA GLY A 84 -0.35 14.50 8.51
C GLY A 84 -0.83 13.18 7.91
N ARG A 85 -1.22 13.24 6.64
CA ARG A 85 -1.71 12.11 5.86
C ARG A 85 -0.53 11.37 5.24
N THR A 86 -0.29 10.14 5.69
CA THR A 86 0.69 9.25 5.07
C THR A 86 -0.01 8.15 4.26
N LEU A 87 0.35 8.05 2.98
CA LEU A 87 -0.02 6.95 2.09
C LEU A 87 1.12 5.92 2.01
N ILE A 88 0.80 4.68 2.35
CA ILE A 88 1.65 3.51 2.16
C ILE A 88 1.11 2.75 0.96
N PHE A 89 1.95 2.56 -0.05
CA PHE A 89 1.63 1.76 -1.22
C PHE A 89 2.51 0.50 -1.25
N ILE A 90 1.84 -0.66 -1.24
CA ILE A 90 2.45 -1.99 -1.28
C ILE A 90 2.21 -2.56 -2.67
N ASP A 91 3.21 -2.50 -3.54
CA ASP A 91 3.13 -2.96 -4.92
C ASP A 91 3.58 -4.43 -5.04
N GLU A 92 3.03 -5.10 -6.05
CA GLU A 92 3.25 -6.53 -6.33
C GLU A 92 3.06 -7.41 -5.07
N ILE A 93 1.99 -7.15 -4.31
CA ILE A 93 1.71 -7.77 -3.00
C ILE A 93 1.63 -9.30 -3.04
N GLN A 94 1.31 -9.89 -4.19
CA GLN A 94 1.27 -11.35 -4.35
C GLN A 94 2.65 -12.02 -4.12
N ASN A 95 3.74 -11.27 -4.21
CA ASN A 95 5.09 -11.79 -3.94
C ASN A 95 5.38 -11.99 -2.44
N CYS A 96 4.46 -11.60 -1.54
CA CYS A 96 4.62 -11.79 -0.10
C CYS A 96 3.26 -12.10 0.57
N PRO A 97 2.94 -13.38 0.80
CA PRO A 97 1.72 -13.77 1.50
C PRO A 97 1.58 -13.14 2.90
N ASP A 98 2.69 -12.92 3.59
CA ASP A 98 2.71 -12.27 4.91
C ASP A 98 2.24 -10.82 4.82
N ALA A 99 2.59 -10.09 3.75
CA ALA A 99 2.09 -8.75 3.50
C ALA A 99 0.57 -8.72 3.27
N VAL A 100 0.02 -9.74 2.60
CA VAL A 100 -1.45 -9.88 2.43
C VAL A 100 -2.12 -10.08 3.77
N SER A 101 -1.59 -10.98 4.61
CA SER A 101 -2.09 -11.24 5.96
C SER A 101 -2.03 -9.97 6.83
N MET A 102 -1.01 -9.16 6.64
CA MET A 102 -0.79 -7.93 7.40
C MET A 102 -1.83 -6.83 7.14
N LEU A 103 -2.50 -6.84 5.98
CA LEU A 103 -3.52 -5.84 5.63
C LEU A 103 -4.63 -5.73 6.70
N ARG A 104 -4.98 -6.85 7.34
CA ARG A 104 -5.96 -6.83 8.43
C ARG A 104 -5.52 -5.92 9.59
N TYR A 105 -4.26 -6.01 10.00
CA TYR A 105 -3.73 -5.23 11.13
C TYR A 105 -3.54 -3.76 10.78
N PHE A 106 -3.30 -3.43 9.50
CA PHE A 106 -3.36 -2.03 9.04
C PHE A 106 -4.75 -1.41 9.29
N TYR A 107 -5.82 -2.16 9.10
CA TYR A 107 -7.18 -1.70 9.39
C TYR A 107 -7.46 -1.64 10.91
N GLU A 108 -7.12 -2.71 11.63
CA GLU A 108 -7.51 -2.86 13.05
C GLU A 108 -6.71 -1.96 14.00
N SER A 109 -5.41 -1.75 13.75
CA SER A 109 -4.50 -1.11 14.71
C SER A 109 -3.77 0.12 14.15
N ALA A 110 -3.84 0.35 12.84
CA ALA A 110 -3.07 1.37 12.15
C ALA A 110 -3.91 2.17 11.14
N SER A 111 -5.21 2.31 11.41
CA SER A 111 -6.21 2.94 10.53
C SER A 111 -5.91 4.41 10.20
N LYS A 112 -5.01 5.07 10.96
CA LYS A 112 -4.51 6.43 10.67
C LYS A 112 -3.71 6.50 9.36
N PHE A 113 -3.11 5.40 8.92
CA PHE A 113 -2.39 5.33 7.65
C PHE A 113 -3.36 5.03 6.50
N PHE A 114 -3.04 5.55 5.32
CA PHE A 114 -3.76 5.20 4.10
C PHE A 114 -2.98 4.08 3.44
N VAL A 115 -3.61 2.94 3.19
CA VAL A 115 -2.92 1.77 2.66
C VAL A 115 -3.58 1.36 1.35
N ILE A 116 -2.77 1.37 0.29
CA ILE A 116 -3.13 0.76 -0.99
C ILE A 116 -2.19 -0.42 -1.19
N ALA A 117 -2.71 -1.56 -1.60
CA ALA A 117 -1.96 -2.67 -2.11
C ALA A 117 -2.28 -2.85 -3.60
N ALA A 118 -1.31 -3.20 -4.42
CA ALA A 118 -1.56 -3.59 -5.81
C ALA A 118 -0.95 -4.95 -6.10
N GLY A 119 -1.61 -5.70 -6.98
CA GLY A 119 -1.11 -6.99 -7.43
C GLY A 119 -1.66 -7.39 -8.79
N SER A 120 -0.98 -8.34 -9.41
CA SER A 120 -1.44 -8.93 -10.67
C SER A 120 -2.46 -10.05 -10.43
N LEU A 121 -3.41 -10.21 -11.37
CA LEU A 121 -4.46 -11.23 -11.31
C LEU A 121 -4.03 -12.59 -11.92
N LEU A 122 -2.80 -12.71 -12.41
CA LEU A 122 -2.39 -13.81 -13.28
C LEU A 122 -2.05 -15.13 -12.56
N GLU A 123 -2.10 -15.17 -11.22
CA GLU A 123 -1.78 -16.36 -10.42
C GLU A 123 -2.99 -17.00 -9.71
N SER A 124 -4.21 -16.82 -10.23
CA SER A 124 -5.39 -17.56 -9.74
C SER A 124 -6.02 -18.49 -10.79
N LEU A 125 -5.21 -19.00 -11.73
CA LEU A 125 -5.63 -20.03 -12.70
C LEU A 125 -4.52 -21.07 -12.92
N ILE A 126 -4.12 -21.81 -11.86
CA ILE A 126 -3.73 -23.23 -11.94
C ILE A 126 -4.14 -23.91 -10.64
#